data_AF-A0A8D1JQA8-F1
#
_entry.id   AF-A0A8D1JQA8-F1
#
_cell.length_a   1.000
_cell.length_b   1.000
_cell.length_c   1.000
_cell.angle_alpha   90.00
_cell.angle_beta   90.00
_cell.angle_gamma   90.00
#
_symmetry.space_group_name_H-M   'P 1'
#
loop_
_entity.id
_entity.type
_entity.pdbx_description
1 polymer ?
#
loop_
_entity_poly.entity_id
_entity_poly.type
_entity_poly.pdbx_seq_one_letter_code
_entity_poly.pdbx_strand_id
1 'polypeptide(L)'
;MAEVVLIDLFGLQLNSQKSCHQTLLKTLNAVQYHHGAKAKFLCIMCCSNISCDHHNCELETSNGLSTILREFETVSNPSLAASLYTIKQKIDEKNLSSIKVIVPVHRKMLMKAFIDQLFTDVYNFEFEDLQMTLRGGPLKQSSDIITAQELEAIQNEIETYLRSLPALKGELTIITSPLISDIFIHGFTTRTGGISYIPTLSSFNLFSSSKRRDPKVVVQENLRRLGNAAGFNWKKFYRIKTDHANDVWIMGRKEPESYDGITTNQRGVTIAALGADCIPIVFADPVKKACGVAHSGWRGTLLGVAMATVNAMIAEYGCSLEDIIVVLGPSVGPCCFTLPRESAKAFHNLHPGCVRLFDSPNPYVDIRKATRILLEQGGILPQNIQDQNQELNLCTSCHPDKFFSHVRDGLNFGTQIGFISIRE
;
A
#
# COMPACT_ATOMS: atom_id res chain seq x y z
N MET A 1 -22.76 14.92 -6.19
CA MET A 1 -23.18 14.42 -7.52
C MET A 1 -22.10 13.46 -8.01
N ALA A 2 -22.48 12.27 -8.47
CA ALA A 2 -21.53 11.25 -8.88
C ALA A 2 -20.66 11.72 -10.06
N GLU A 3 -19.35 11.53 -9.96
CA GLU A 3 -18.39 11.87 -11.01
C GLU A 3 -18.19 10.71 -11.99
N VAL A 4 -18.41 9.48 -11.51
CA VAL A 4 -18.31 8.24 -12.27
C VAL A 4 -19.66 7.53 -12.25
N VAL A 5 -20.09 6.99 -13.39
CA VAL A 5 -21.20 6.02 -13.45
C VAL A 5 -20.66 4.72 -14.01
N LEU A 6 -20.73 3.66 -13.20
CA LEU A 6 -20.35 2.30 -13.56
C LEU A 6 -21.62 1.46 -13.75
N ILE A 7 -21.77 0.86 -14.91
CA ILE A 7 -22.87 -0.06 -15.23
C ILE A 7 -22.33 -1.49 -15.20
N ASP A 8 -22.85 -2.33 -14.31
CA ASP A 8 -22.53 -3.76 -14.23
C ASP A 8 -23.43 -4.57 -15.18
N LEU A 9 -22.86 -5.00 -16.31
CA LEU A 9 -23.47 -5.97 -17.21
C LEU A 9 -22.80 -7.35 -17.11
N PHE A 10 -21.91 -7.54 -16.14
CA PHE A 10 -21.14 -8.77 -15.98
C PHE A 10 -22.09 -9.93 -15.62
N GLY A 11 -22.04 -11.02 -16.37
CA GLY A 11 -22.93 -12.17 -16.17
C GLY A 11 -24.33 -12.05 -16.82
N LEU A 12 -24.66 -10.95 -17.49
CA LEU A 12 -25.85 -10.92 -18.34
C LEU A 12 -25.59 -11.74 -19.62
N GLN A 13 -26.29 -12.86 -19.77
CA GLN A 13 -26.37 -13.56 -21.05
C GLN A 13 -27.24 -12.73 -22.00
N LEU A 14 -26.60 -11.91 -22.83
CA LEU A 14 -27.26 -11.29 -23.98
C LEU A 14 -27.56 -12.39 -25.00
N ASN A 15 -28.62 -13.16 -24.80
CA ASN A 15 -29.13 -14.04 -25.84
C ASN A 15 -29.46 -13.20 -27.09
N SER A 16 -29.22 -13.73 -28.29
CA SER A 16 -29.41 -13.08 -29.61
C SER A 16 -30.86 -12.65 -29.92
N GLN A 17 -31.74 -12.57 -28.92
CA GLN A 17 -33.10 -12.08 -29.05
C GLN A 17 -33.09 -10.55 -29.17
N LYS A 18 -33.70 -10.02 -30.24
CA LYS A 18 -33.88 -8.58 -30.53
C LYS A 18 -34.45 -7.77 -29.34
N SER A 19 -35.23 -8.39 -28.46
CA SER A 19 -35.83 -7.77 -27.27
C SER A 19 -34.78 -7.35 -26.22
N CYS A 20 -33.69 -8.11 -26.08
CA CYS A 20 -32.63 -7.83 -25.12
C CYS A 20 -31.82 -6.59 -25.52
N HIS A 21 -31.47 -6.49 -26.81
CA HIS A 21 -30.75 -5.33 -27.38
C HIS A 21 -31.55 -4.02 -27.28
N GLN A 22 -32.85 -4.04 -27.57
CA GLN A 22 -33.68 -2.84 -27.44
C GLN A 22 -33.81 -2.37 -25.99
N THR A 23 -33.85 -3.30 -25.03
CA THR A 23 -33.93 -2.97 -23.61
C THR A 23 -32.61 -2.37 -23.13
N LEU A 24 -31.47 -2.97 -23.49
CA LEU A 24 -30.14 -2.44 -23.18
C LEU A 24 -29.94 -1.04 -23.77
N LEU A 25 -30.32 -0.83 -25.04
CA LEU A 25 -30.27 0.48 -25.69
C LEU A 25 -31.08 1.54 -24.93
N LYS A 26 -32.30 1.20 -24.49
CA LYS A 26 -33.13 2.12 -23.69
C LYS A 26 -32.48 2.45 -22.35
N THR A 27 -31.92 1.46 -21.67
CA THR A 27 -31.22 1.66 -20.40
C THR A 27 -30.01 2.57 -20.56
N LEU A 28 -29.14 2.32 -21.56
CA LEU A 28 -27.97 3.15 -21.81
C LEU A 28 -28.34 4.58 -22.17
N ASN A 29 -29.35 4.78 -23.02
CA ASN A 29 -29.87 6.12 -23.35
C ASN A 29 -30.43 6.84 -22.12
N ALA A 30 -31.15 6.15 -21.23
CA ALA A 30 -31.67 6.74 -20.00
C ALA A 30 -30.53 7.15 -19.06
N VAL A 31 -29.53 6.28 -18.87
CA VAL A 31 -28.34 6.60 -18.06
C VAL A 31 -27.62 7.82 -18.64
N GLN A 32 -27.45 7.85 -19.96
CA GLN A 32 -26.81 8.98 -20.63
C GLN A 32 -27.60 10.28 -20.47
N TYR A 33 -28.92 10.23 -20.62
CA TYR A 33 -29.79 11.39 -20.43
C TYR A 33 -29.74 11.93 -19.00
N HIS A 34 -29.78 11.05 -18.00
CA HIS A 34 -29.82 11.45 -16.58
C HIS A 34 -28.45 11.82 -16.01
N HIS A 35 -27.37 11.20 -16.51
CA HIS A 35 -26.05 11.32 -15.91
C HIS A 35 -24.98 11.88 -16.84
N GLY A 36 -25.13 11.80 -18.16
CA GLY A 36 -24.08 12.15 -19.12
C GLY A 36 -23.58 13.59 -19.02
N ALA A 37 -24.47 14.55 -18.74
CA ALA A 37 -24.07 15.96 -18.56
C ALA A 37 -23.32 16.23 -17.25
N LYS A 38 -23.36 15.31 -16.28
CA LYS A 38 -22.84 15.49 -14.91
C LYS A 38 -21.64 14.57 -14.61
N ALA A 39 -21.61 13.40 -15.22
CA ALA A 39 -20.56 12.42 -15.06
C ALA A 39 -19.33 12.81 -15.89
N LYS A 40 -18.16 12.70 -15.28
CA LYS A 40 -16.86 12.86 -15.95
C LYS A 40 -16.38 11.55 -16.58
N PHE A 41 -16.95 10.43 -16.14
CA PHE A 41 -16.58 9.10 -16.60
C PHE A 41 -17.79 8.16 -16.58
N LEU A 42 -18.12 7.60 -17.74
CA LEU A 42 -19.18 6.61 -17.90
C LEU A 42 -18.54 5.30 -18.34
N CYS A 43 -18.76 4.24 -17.55
CA CYS A 43 -18.10 2.96 -17.75
C CYS A 43 -19.13 1.84 -17.79
N ILE A 44 -18.96 0.93 -18.74
CA ILE A 44 -19.68 -0.33 -18.82
C ILE A 44 -18.70 -1.46 -18.51
N MET A 45 -19.10 -2.35 -17.63
CA MET A 45 -18.35 -3.57 -17.32
C MET A 45 -19.07 -4.79 -17.88
N CYS A 46 -18.36 -5.63 -18.62
CA CYS A 46 -18.90 -6.88 -19.17
C CYS A 46 -17.88 -8.01 -19.21
N CYS A 47 -18.34 -9.24 -19.49
CA CYS A 47 -17.48 -10.40 -19.67
C CYS A 47 -17.08 -10.55 -21.16
N SER A 48 -15.91 -11.12 -21.43
CA SER A 48 -15.26 -11.30 -22.74
C SER A 48 -16.13 -11.90 -23.84
N ASN A 49 -17.24 -12.56 -23.49
CA ASN A 49 -18.20 -13.12 -24.44
C ASN A 49 -19.08 -12.06 -25.13
N ILE A 50 -19.02 -10.79 -24.72
CA ILE A 50 -19.50 -9.67 -25.54
C ILE A 50 -18.37 -9.28 -26.49
N SER A 51 -17.99 -10.19 -27.39
CA SER A 51 -17.15 -9.84 -28.53
C SER A 51 -17.97 -8.93 -29.45
N CYS A 52 -17.80 -7.62 -29.32
CA CYS A 52 -17.86 -6.75 -30.50
C CYS A 52 -16.54 -6.96 -31.27
N ASP A 53 -16.26 -8.20 -31.67
CA ASP A 53 -15.14 -8.46 -32.57
C ASP A 53 -15.49 -7.80 -33.90
N HIS A 54 -14.57 -6.93 -34.33
CA HIS A 54 -14.69 -6.11 -35.52
C HIS A 54 -14.74 -6.90 -36.83
N HIS A 55 -14.84 -8.22 -36.81
CA HIS A 55 -15.00 -9.05 -37.99
C HIS A 55 -15.90 -10.25 -37.69
N ASN A 56 -17.08 -10.29 -38.33
CA ASN A 56 -18.02 -11.41 -38.46
C ASN A 56 -19.05 -11.71 -37.35
N CYS A 57 -19.51 -10.71 -36.60
CA CYS A 57 -20.88 -10.79 -36.10
C CYS A 57 -21.79 -10.06 -37.10
N GLU A 58 -23.00 -10.54 -37.35
CA GLU A 58 -24.05 -9.87 -38.13
C GLU A 58 -24.52 -8.56 -37.43
N LEU A 59 -23.56 -7.66 -37.18
CA LEU A 59 -23.63 -6.49 -36.31
C LEU A 59 -23.93 -5.21 -37.11
N GLU A 60 -24.46 -5.35 -38.33
CA GLU A 60 -24.89 -4.24 -39.20
C GLU A 60 -26.35 -3.81 -38.99
N THR A 61 -27.11 -4.40 -38.05
CA THR A 61 -28.57 -4.12 -37.97
C THR A 61 -29.07 -3.32 -36.76
N SER A 62 -28.20 -2.59 -36.03
CA SER A 62 -28.69 -1.49 -35.17
C SER A 62 -27.69 -0.35 -35.00
N ASN A 63 -27.67 0.60 -35.94
CA ASN A 63 -26.83 1.81 -35.90
C ASN A 63 -26.93 2.62 -34.58
N GLY A 64 -28.03 2.50 -33.83
CA GLY A 64 -28.21 3.19 -32.55
C GLY A 64 -27.37 2.65 -31.39
N LEU A 65 -27.19 1.32 -31.29
CA LEU A 65 -26.46 0.71 -30.16
C LEU A 65 -24.95 0.95 -30.26
N SER A 66 -24.39 0.85 -31.46
CA SER A 66 -22.96 1.15 -31.69
C SER A 66 -22.65 2.63 -31.44
N THR A 67 -23.60 3.53 -31.72
CA THR A 67 -23.45 4.97 -31.48
C THR A 67 -23.44 5.29 -29.99
N ILE A 68 -24.42 4.79 -29.21
CA ILE A 68 -24.48 5.07 -27.77
C ILE A 68 -23.29 4.45 -27.02
N LEU A 69 -22.85 3.24 -27.42
CA LEU A 69 -21.72 2.57 -26.76
C LEU A 69 -20.40 3.35 -26.90
N ARG A 70 -20.25 4.19 -27.93
CA ARG A 70 -19.07 5.07 -28.06
C ARG A 70 -19.01 6.17 -26.99
N GLU A 71 -20.13 6.47 -26.34
CA GLU A 71 -20.19 7.44 -25.25
C GLU A 71 -19.78 6.82 -23.90
N PHE A 72 -19.63 5.49 -23.85
CA PHE A 72 -19.21 4.74 -22.67
C PHE A 72 -17.84 4.11 -22.90
N GLU A 73 -17.02 4.09 -21.86
CA GLU A 73 -15.82 3.28 -21.87
C GLU A 73 -16.18 1.84 -21.47
N THR A 74 -15.92 0.88 -22.35
CA THR A 74 -16.21 -0.53 -22.09
C THR A 74 -14.99 -1.24 -21.54
N VAL A 75 -15.12 -1.84 -20.36
CA VAL A 75 -14.12 -2.70 -19.74
C VAL A 75 -14.61 -4.14 -19.81
N SER A 76 -13.86 -4.97 -20.53
CA SER A 76 -14.15 -6.39 -20.70
C SER A 76 -12.93 -7.21 -20.29
N ASN A 77 -13.07 -7.97 -19.20
CA ASN A 77 -12.02 -8.86 -18.70
C ASN A 77 -12.61 -10.22 -18.30
N PRO A 78 -11.77 -11.27 -18.18
CA PRO A 78 -12.24 -12.62 -17.85
C PRO A 78 -12.85 -12.78 -16.45
N SER A 79 -12.59 -11.84 -15.54
CA SER A 79 -13.04 -11.89 -14.15
C SER A 79 -13.54 -10.53 -13.64
N LEU A 80 -14.31 -10.56 -12.55
CA LEU A 80 -14.86 -9.36 -11.93
C LEU A 80 -13.75 -8.59 -11.20
N ALA A 81 -12.82 -9.30 -10.56
CA ALA A 81 -11.63 -8.71 -9.96
C ALA A 81 -10.82 -7.91 -10.98
N ALA A 82 -10.54 -8.50 -12.15
CA ALA A 82 -9.78 -7.86 -13.21
C ALA A 82 -10.51 -6.61 -13.75
N SER A 83 -11.82 -6.73 -14.01
CA SER A 83 -12.63 -5.62 -14.49
C SER A 83 -12.66 -4.46 -13.51
N LEU A 84 -12.96 -4.71 -12.23
CA LEU A 84 -13.02 -3.67 -11.22
C LEU A 84 -11.66 -3.03 -10.95
N TYR A 85 -10.57 -3.80 -11.00
CA TYR A 85 -9.23 -3.25 -10.87
C TYR A 85 -8.87 -2.33 -12.04
N THR A 86 -9.17 -2.73 -13.28
CA THR A 86 -8.99 -1.87 -14.46
C THR A 86 -9.84 -0.60 -14.37
N ILE A 87 -11.09 -0.71 -13.91
CA ILE A 87 -11.96 0.45 -13.70
C ILE A 87 -11.38 1.38 -12.64
N LYS A 88 -10.88 0.82 -11.54
CA LYS A 88 -10.20 1.60 -10.49
C LYS A 88 -8.99 2.36 -11.03
N GLN A 89 -8.17 1.74 -11.88
CA GLN A 89 -7.04 2.40 -12.54
C GLN A 89 -7.49 3.63 -13.32
N LYS A 90 -8.53 3.50 -14.14
CA LYS A 90 -9.10 4.60 -14.93
C LYS A 90 -9.70 5.71 -14.06
N ILE A 91 -10.36 5.35 -12.96
CA ILE A 91 -10.89 6.31 -11.97
C ILE A 91 -9.75 7.11 -11.33
N ASP A 92 -8.65 6.43 -10.96
CA ASP A 92 -7.49 7.04 -10.32
C ASP A 92 -6.71 7.95 -11.27
N GLU A 93 -6.54 7.56 -12.54
CA GLU A 93 -5.94 8.40 -13.60
C GLU A 93 -6.69 9.73 -13.77
N LYS A 94 -8.02 9.71 -13.60
CA LYS A 94 -8.88 10.89 -13.67
C LYS A 94 -9.01 11.62 -12.33
N ASN A 95 -8.36 11.14 -11.27
CA ASN A 95 -8.45 11.63 -9.90
C ASN A 95 -9.90 11.77 -9.39
N LEU A 96 -10.76 10.80 -9.72
CA LEU A 96 -12.16 10.79 -9.29
C LEU A 96 -12.34 9.97 -8.01
N SER A 97 -13.43 10.22 -7.29
CA SER A 97 -13.72 9.53 -6.03
C SER A 97 -15.20 9.29 -5.73
N SER A 98 -16.13 9.96 -6.43
CA SER A 98 -17.57 9.70 -6.25
C SER A 98 -18.10 8.84 -7.40
N ILE A 99 -18.52 7.62 -7.07
CA ILE A 99 -18.95 6.60 -8.02
C ILE A 99 -20.40 6.21 -7.76
N LYS A 100 -21.21 6.24 -8.81
CA LYS A 100 -22.52 5.61 -8.86
C LYS A 100 -22.42 4.28 -9.58
N VAL A 101 -22.89 3.21 -8.95
CA VAL A 101 -22.89 1.85 -9.49
C VAL A 101 -24.32 1.46 -9.82
N ILE A 102 -24.59 1.27 -11.11
CA ILE A 102 -25.86 0.78 -11.63
C ILE A 102 -25.72 -0.73 -11.84
N VAL A 103 -26.38 -1.52 -10.99
CA VAL A 103 -26.15 -2.98 -10.88
C VAL A 103 -27.47 -3.74 -10.71
N PRO A 104 -27.63 -4.95 -11.30
CA PRO A 104 -28.79 -5.78 -11.01
C PRO A 104 -28.94 -6.06 -9.51
N VAL A 105 -30.17 -6.01 -8.99
CA VAL A 105 -30.47 -6.16 -7.54
C VAL A 105 -29.78 -7.39 -6.94
N HIS A 106 -29.87 -8.54 -7.61
CA HIS A 106 -29.30 -9.82 -7.16
C HIS A 106 -27.76 -9.86 -7.17
N ARG A 107 -27.08 -8.90 -7.81
CA ARG A 107 -25.60 -8.77 -7.85
C ARG A 107 -25.06 -7.68 -6.93
N LYS A 108 -25.93 -6.85 -6.34
CA LYS A 108 -25.53 -5.70 -5.53
C LYS A 108 -24.59 -6.08 -4.37
N MET A 109 -24.93 -7.12 -3.63
CA MET A 109 -24.10 -7.58 -2.50
C MET A 109 -22.75 -8.12 -2.96
N LEU A 110 -22.74 -8.93 -4.04
CA LEU A 110 -21.50 -9.42 -4.65
C LEU A 110 -20.58 -8.27 -5.04
N MET A 111 -21.12 -7.29 -5.76
CA MET A 111 -20.40 -6.09 -6.17
C MET A 111 -19.81 -5.34 -4.97
N LYS A 112 -20.60 -5.16 -3.90
CA LYS A 112 -20.14 -4.52 -2.67
C LYS A 112 -18.97 -5.26 -2.04
N ALA A 113 -18.99 -6.59 -1.96
CA ALA A 113 -17.89 -7.36 -1.40
C ALA A 113 -16.58 -7.27 -2.21
N PHE A 114 -16.65 -7.13 -3.54
CA PHE A 114 -15.45 -6.81 -4.33
C PHE A 114 -14.97 -5.38 -4.06
N ILE A 115 -15.89 -4.40 -4.02
CA ILE A 115 -15.58 -3.00 -3.77
C ILE A 115 -14.89 -2.83 -2.40
N ASP A 116 -15.43 -3.46 -1.35
CA ASP A 116 -14.91 -3.41 0.02
C ASP A 116 -13.47 -3.94 0.12
N GLN A 117 -13.02 -4.75 -0.84
CA GLN A 117 -11.64 -5.26 -0.90
C GLN A 117 -10.74 -4.45 -1.84
N LEU A 118 -11.24 -4.00 -2.99
CA LEU A 118 -10.45 -3.35 -4.03
C LEU A 118 -10.38 -1.82 -3.88
N PHE A 119 -11.27 -1.22 -3.10
CA PHE A 119 -11.33 0.21 -2.86
C PHE A 119 -11.15 0.52 -1.36
N THR A 120 -10.96 1.80 -1.07
CA THR A 120 -10.75 2.34 0.28
C THR A 120 -11.78 3.44 0.55
N ASP A 121 -11.83 3.95 1.78
CA ASP A 121 -12.77 5.02 2.16
C ASP A 121 -12.54 6.36 1.43
N VAL A 122 -11.43 6.50 0.69
CA VAL A 122 -11.23 7.60 -0.27
C VAL A 122 -12.33 7.66 -1.33
N TYR A 123 -12.96 6.53 -1.67
CA TYR A 123 -14.00 6.44 -2.69
C TYR A 123 -15.39 6.38 -2.03
N ASN A 124 -16.32 7.17 -2.55
CA ASN A 124 -17.72 7.15 -2.13
C ASN A 124 -18.56 6.43 -3.19
N PHE A 125 -19.35 5.44 -2.74
CA PHE A 125 -20.18 4.61 -3.61
C PHE A 125 -21.66 4.82 -3.34
N GLU A 126 -22.41 5.14 -4.39
CA GLU A 126 -23.88 5.12 -4.42
C GLU A 126 -24.35 3.98 -5.32
N PHE A 127 -25.39 3.26 -4.92
CA PHE A 127 -25.93 2.16 -5.72
C PHE A 127 -27.31 2.51 -6.26
N GLU A 128 -27.52 2.17 -7.53
CA GLU A 128 -28.78 2.29 -8.22
C GLU A 128 -29.12 0.95 -8.88
N ASP A 129 -30.38 0.55 -8.80
CA ASP A 129 -30.79 -0.73 -9.36
C ASP A 129 -30.82 -0.62 -10.88
N LEU A 130 -30.11 -1.52 -11.55
CA LEU A 130 -30.27 -1.76 -12.98
C LEU A 130 -31.63 -2.44 -13.17
N GLN A 131 -32.72 -1.67 -13.10
CA GLN A 131 -34.07 -2.19 -13.32
C GLN A 131 -34.11 -2.86 -14.69
N MET A 132 -34.24 -4.19 -14.69
CA MET A 132 -34.41 -4.96 -15.91
C MET A 132 -35.87 -5.33 -16.06
N THR A 133 -36.56 -4.67 -16.98
CA THR A 133 -37.72 -5.21 -17.72
C THR A 133 -37.28 -6.34 -18.68
N LEU A 134 -36.26 -7.13 -18.33
CA LEU A 134 -35.96 -8.40 -18.96
C LEU A 134 -36.82 -9.46 -18.27
N ARG A 135 -38.04 -9.67 -18.80
CA ARG A 135 -38.89 -10.79 -18.37
C ARG A 135 -38.18 -12.11 -18.65
N GLY A 136 -37.91 -12.88 -17.61
CA GLY A 136 -37.37 -14.23 -17.72
C GLY A 136 -37.22 -14.97 -16.40
N GLY A 137 -38.35 -15.26 -15.72
CA GLY A 137 -38.44 -16.29 -14.66
C GLY A 137 -38.29 -15.81 -13.21
N PRO A 138 -38.86 -16.54 -12.23
CA PRO A 138 -38.83 -16.15 -10.82
C PRO A 138 -37.42 -16.36 -10.29
N LEU A 139 -36.66 -15.26 -10.18
CA LEU A 139 -35.41 -15.26 -9.44
C LEU A 139 -35.76 -15.43 -7.96
N LYS A 140 -35.32 -16.55 -7.37
CA LYS A 140 -35.31 -16.76 -5.92
C LYS A 140 -34.85 -15.46 -5.27
N GLN A 141 -35.57 -14.99 -4.24
CA GLN A 141 -35.07 -13.95 -3.34
C GLN A 141 -33.68 -14.39 -2.87
N SER A 142 -32.64 -13.82 -3.47
CA SER A 142 -31.27 -14.06 -3.05
C SER A 142 -31.14 -13.47 -1.66
N SER A 143 -30.65 -14.25 -0.70
CA SER A 143 -30.40 -13.75 0.64
C SER A 143 -29.54 -12.48 0.57
N ASP A 144 -29.91 -11.45 1.33
CA ASP A 144 -29.18 -10.18 1.42
C ASP A 144 -27.78 -10.32 2.06
N ILE A 145 -27.30 -11.55 2.27
CA ILE A 145 -26.09 -11.89 3.02
C ILE A 145 -25.21 -12.78 2.14
N ILE A 146 -23.96 -12.36 1.94
CA ILE A 146 -22.89 -13.17 1.35
C ILE A 146 -22.46 -14.23 2.35
N THR A 147 -22.41 -15.47 1.91
CA THR A 147 -21.91 -16.59 2.71
C THR A 147 -20.40 -16.52 2.88
N ALA A 148 -19.86 -17.16 3.92
CA ALA A 148 -18.41 -17.23 4.13
C ALA A 148 -17.66 -17.86 2.93
N GLN A 149 -18.28 -18.86 2.30
CA GLN A 149 -17.71 -19.54 1.12
C GLN A 149 -17.66 -18.61 -0.10
N GLU A 150 -18.69 -17.79 -0.33
CA GLU A 150 -18.68 -16.79 -1.39
C GLU A 150 -17.63 -15.71 -1.13
N LEU A 151 -17.49 -15.25 0.12
CA LEU A 151 -16.45 -14.28 0.46
C LEU A 151 -15.03 -14.84 0.23
N GLU A 152 -14.80 -16.10 0.58
CA GLU A 152 -13.54 -16.80 0.29
C GLU A 152 -13.29 -16.91 -1.22
N ALA A 153 -14.31 -17.22 -2.02
CA ALA A 153 -14.20 -17.24 -3.48
C ALA A 153 -13.83 -15.87 -4.06
N ILE A 154 -14.42 -14.78 -3.55
CA ILE A 154 -14.10 -13.40 -3.95
C ILE A 154 -12.65 -13.07 -3.60
N GLN A 155 -12.22 -13.39 -2.36
CA GLN A 155 -10.82 -13.20 -1.93
C GLN A 155 -9.85 -13.96 -2.84
N ASN A 156 -10.14 -15.22 -3.12
CA ASN A 156 -9.32 -16.05 -4.01
C ASN A 156 -9.23 -15.50 -5.43
N GLU A 157 -10.34 -15.00 -6.00
CA GLU A 157 -10.35 -14.37 -7.33
C GLU A 157 -9.46 -13.11 -7.36
N ILE A 158 -9.60 -12.23 -6.35
CA ILE A 158 -8.80 -11.02 -6.22
C ILE A 158 -7.32 -11.36 -6.08
N GLU A 159 -6.97 -12.26 -5.15
CA GLU A 159 -5.59 -12.65 -4.93
C GLU A 159 -4.97 -13.30 -6.18
N THR A 160 -5.71 -14.17 -6.87
CA THR A 160 -5.23 -14.81 -8.10
C THR A 160 -4.95 -13.78 -9.18
N TYR A 161 -5.84 -12.81 -9.36
CA TYR A 161 -5.63 -11.72 -10.31
C TYR A 161 -4.43 -10.85 -9.93
N LEU A 162 -4.32 -10.37 -8.69
CA LEU A 162 -3.22 -9.51 -8.26
C LEU A 162 -1.85 -10.21 -8.35
N ARG A 163 -1.80 -11.52 -8.07
CA ARG A 163 -0.59 -12.34 -8.25
C ARG A 163 -0.16 -12.45 -9.72
N SER A 164 -1.11 -12.37 -10.66
CA SER A 164 -0.82 -12.42 -12.10
C SER A 164 -0.24 -11.12 -12.65
N LEU A 165 -0.37 -10.01 -11.93
CA LEU A 165 0.11 -8.70 -12.40
C LEU A 165 1.63 -8.68 -12.48
N PRO A 166 2.22 -8.09 -13.54
CA PRO A 166 3.67 -7.94 -13.64
C PRO A 166 4.21 -7.00 -12.55
N ALA A 167 5.48 -7.15 -12.21
CA ALA A 167 6.19 -6.16 -11.40
C ALA A 167 6.32 -4.85 -12.17
N LEU A 168 6.07 -3.73 -11.49
CA LEU A 168 6.23 -2.39 -12.04
C LEU A 168 7.56 -1.78 -11.58
N LYS A 169 8.13 -0.93 -12.43
CA LYS A 169 9.41 -0.22 -12.20
C LYS A 169 10.62 -1.14 -11.98
N GLY A 170 10.65 -2.29 -12.66
CA GLY A 170 11.75 -3.25 -12.57
C GLY A 170 11.61 -4.23 -11.41
N GLU A 171 12.72 -4.89 -11.05
CA GLU A 171 12.76 -5.92 -10.03
C GLU A 171 12.75 -5.36 -8.60
N LEU A 172 12.30 -6.18 -7.66
CA LEU A 172 12.39 -5.88 -6.24
C LEU A 172 13.86 -5.81 -5.80
N THR A 173 14.25 -4.69 -5.20
CA THR A 173 15.58 -4.54 -4.59
C THR A 173 15.47 -4.44 -3.07
N ILE A 174 16.23 -5.28 -2.38
CA ILE A 174 16.36 -5.31 -0.91
C ILE A 174 17.80 -4.93 -0.56
N ILE A 175 17.96 -3.81 0.14
CA ILE A 175 19.27 -3.36 0.61
C ILE A 175 19.56 -4.08 1.92
N THR A 176 20.67 -4.81 1.98
CA THR A 176 21.10 -5.54 3.18
C THR A 176 22.39 -4.94 3.74
N SER A 177 22.79 -5.46 4.90
CA SER A 177 24.00 -5.06 5.60
C SER A 177 24.83 -6.30 5.89
N PRO A 178 26.15 -6.28 5.62
CA PRO A 178 27.03 -7.40 5.96
C PRO A 178 27.34 -7.51 7.45
N LEU A 179 26.96 -6.51 8.27
CA LEU A 179 27.15 -6.60 9.73
C LEU A 179 26.13 -7.53 10.39
N ILE A 180 24.94 -7.67 9.81
CA ILE A 180 23.91 -8.55 10.36
C ILE A 180 24.21 -9.98 9.92
N SER A 181 24.41 -10.88 10.88
CA SER A 181 24.75 -12.27 10.64
C SER A 181 23.62 -13.05 9.95
N ASP A 182 23.98 -14.10 9.19
CA ASP A 182 23.04 -14.92 8.41
C ASP A 182 21.97 -15.68 9.21
N ILE A 183 22.06 -15.73 10.55
CA ILE A 183 20.97 -16.27 11.37
C ILE A 183 19.71 -15.40 11.30
N PHE A 184 19.85 -14.17 10.82
CA PHE A 184 18.75 -13.26 10.55
C PHE A 184 18.43 -13.17 9.06
N ILE A 185 17.19 -12.84 8.76
CA ILE A 185 16.73 -12.37 7.45
C ILE A 185 16.36 -10.91 7.66
N HIS A 186 17.04 -9.99 6.99
CA HIS A 186 16.78 -8.55 7.13
C HIS A 186 16.89 -7.81 5.81
N GLY A 187 16.46 -6.56 5.82
CA GLY A 187 16.77 -5.63 4.76
C GLY A 187 15.90 -4.39 4.78
N PHE A 188 16.17 -3.51 3.83
CA PHE A 188 15.40 -2.29 3.57
C PHE A 188 14.89 -2.34 2.14
N THR A 189 13.57 -2.18 1.97
CA THR A 189 12.96 -2.23 0.65
C THR A 189 13.16 -0.92 -0.09
N THR A 190 13.34 -1.02 -1.41
CA THR A 190 13.18 0.11 -2.33
C THR A 190 11.72 0.19 -2.81
N ARG A 191 11.42 1.13 -3.71
CA ARG A 191 10.08 1.33 -4.27
C ARG A 191 9.78 0.47 -5.50
N THR A 192 10.71 -0.34 -6.00
CA THR A 192 10.59 -1.11 -7.27
C THR A 192 10.10 -2.54 -7.03
N GLY A 193 9.53 -3.20 -8.05
CA GLY A 193 9.14 -4.61 -7.97
C GLY A 193 7.69 -4.91 -7.57
N GLY A 194 6.86 -3.88 -7.36
CA GLY A 194 5.51 -4.05 -6.83
C GLY A 194 4.40 -3.88 -7.84
N ILE A 195 3.15 -3.89 -7.37
CA ILE A 195 1.95 -3.79 -8.21
C ILE A 195 1.16 -2.49 -8.03
N SER A 196 1.58 -1.61 -7.12
CA SER A 196 0.92 -0.31 -6.95
C SER A 196 1.17 0.56 -8.19
N TYR A 197 0.10 1.00 -8.86
CA TYR A 197 0.22 1.78 -10.11
C TYR A 197 0.09 3.28 -9.89
N ILE A 198 -0.47 3.73 -8.76
CA ILE A 198 -0.68 5.15 -8.49
C ILE A 198 0.69 5.85 -8.41
N PRO A 199 0.96 6.94 -9.16
CA PRO A 199 2.32 7.47 -9.33
C PRO A 199 3.12 7.66 -8.04
N THR A 200 2.47 8.20 -6.99
CA THR A 200 3.12 8.45 -5.70
C THR A 200 3.24 7.22 -4.81
N LEU A 201 2.46 6.16 -5.08
CA LEU A 201 2.51 4.86 -4.40
C LEU A 201 3.29 3.81 -5.21
N SER A 202 3.64 4.13 -6.46
CA SER A 202 4.19 3.14 -7.39
C SER A 202 5.68 2.86 -7.13
N SER A 203 6.13 1.62 -6.99
CA SER A 203 5.39 0.36 -7.21
C SER A 203 5.28 -0.57 -6.00
N PHE A 204 6.29 -0.61 -5.13
CA PHE A 204 6.37 -1.54 -4.00
C PHE A 204 5.91 -0.90 -2.69
N ASN A 205 4.69 -0.36 -2.67
CA ASN A 205 4.12 0.22 -1.45
C ASN A 205 3.73 -0.87 -0.45
N LEU A 206 4.19 -0.73 0.80
CA LEU A 206 3.98 -1.69 1.88
C LEU A 206 3.05 -1.17 2.98
N PHE A 207 2.34 -0.07 2.73
CA PHE A 207 1.37 0.49 3.68
C PHE A 207 0.07 0.95 3.02
N SER A 208 -1.06 0.59 3.65
CA SER A 208 -2.39 1.09 3.32
C SER A 208 -3.09 1.64 4.57
N SER A 209 -4.04 2.54 4.34
CA SER A 209 -4.97 3.08 5.34
C SER A 209 -6.24 3.52 4.64
N SER A 210 -7.33 3.76 5.38
CA SER A 210 -8.59 4.28 4.84
C SER A 210 -8.45 5.58 4.05
N LYS A 211 -7.42 6.38 4.36
CA LYS A 211 -7.14 7.69 3.75
C LYS A 211 -6.30 7.61 2.47
N ARG A 212 -5.82 6.43 2.07
CA ARG A 212 -4.95 6.23 0.90
C ARG A 212 -5.68 5.38 -0.14
N ARG A 213 -5.39 5.61 -1.43
CA ARG A 213 -6.06 4.93 -2.56
C ARG A 213 -5.61 3.48 -2.80
N ASP A 214 -4.46 3.06 -2.28
CA ASP A 214 -4.05 1.65 -2.35
C ASP A 214 -4.82 0.81 -1.32
N PRO A 215 -5.59 -0.20 -1.76
CA PRO A 215 -6.31 -1.07 -0.85
C PRO A 215 -5.37 -2.06 -0.15
N LYS A 216 -5.85 -2.64 0.95
CA LYS A 216 -5.09 -3.62 1.75
C LYS A 216 -4.62 -4.82 0.92
N VAL A 217 -5.44 -5.34 0.02
CA VAL A 217 -5.13 -6.51 -0.82
C VAL A 217 -3.93 -6.27 -1.76
N VAL A 218 -3.77 -5.06 -2.28
CA VAL A 218 -2.62 -4.68 -3.13
C VAL A 218 -1.33 -4.65 -2.32
N VAL A 219 -1.39 -4.04 -1.12
CA VAL A 219 -0.25 -3.99 -0.19
C VAL A 219 0.12 -5.38 0.33
N GLN A 220 -0.87 -6.25 0.57
CA GLN A 220 -0.63 -7.64 0.96
C GLN A 220 0.06 -8.45 -0.14
N GLU A 221 -0.27 -8.24 -1.41
CA GLU A 221 0.45 -8.87 -2.51
C GLU A 221 1.91 -8.38 -2.60
N ASN A 222 2.18 -7.07 -2.42
CA ASN A 222 3.55 -6.56 -2.31
C ASN A 222 4.30 -7.20 -1.14
N LEU A 223 3.65 -7.35 0.02
CA LEU A 223 4.24 -8.02 1.19
C LEU A 223 4.51 -9.52 0.94
N ARG A 224 3.62 -10.21 0.22
CA ARG A 224 3.83 -11.60 -0.19
C ARG A 224 5.05 -11.72 -1.11
N ARG A 225 5.20 -10.82 -2.08
CA ARG A 225 6.39 -10.75 -2.95
C ARG A 225 7.65 -10.52 -2.15
N LEU A 226 7.62 -9.64 -1.16
CA LEU A 226 8.74 -9.42 -0.25
C LEU A 226 9.11 -10.69 0.51
N GLY A 227 8.13 -11.35 1.12
CA GLY A 227 8.36 -12.58 1.87
C GLY A 227 8.99 -13.68 1.02
N ASN A 228 8.52 -13.86 -0.22
CA ASN A 228 9.11 -14.83 -1.15
C ASN A 228 10.56 -14.47 -1.53
N ALA A 229 10.84 -13.19 -1.81
CA ALA A 229 12.16 -12.75 -2.23
C ALA A 229 13.18 -12.77 -1.08
N ALA A 230 12.76 -12.40 0.13
CA ALA A 230 13.60 -12.36 1.32
C ALA A 230 13.72 -13.72 2.03
N GLY A 231 12.78 -14.64 1.79
CA GLY A 231 12.75 -15.97 2.41
C GLY A 231 12.09 -16.01 3.79
N PHE A 232 11.14 -15.11 4.09
CA PHE A 232 10.38 -15.14 5.35
C PHE A 232 8.89 -15.44 5.13
N ASN A 233 8.23 -15.94 6.18
CA ASN A 233 6.79 -16.18 6.16
C ASN A 233 6.00 -14.88 6.33
N TRP A 234 5.49 -14.33 5.22
CA TRP A 234 4.71 -13.09 5.22
C TRP A 234 3.43 -13.15 6.05
N LYS A 235 2.90 -14.34 6.37
CA LYS A 235 1.74 -14.49 7.27
C LYS A 235 2.09 -14.24 8.75
N LYS A 236 3.37 -14.33 9.11
CA LYS A 236 3.92 -14.02 10.44
C LYS A 236 4.67 -12.69 10.42
N PHE A 237 4.08 -11.68 9.77
CA PHE A 237 4.64 -10.35 9.62
C PHE A 237 3.93 -9.36 10.54
N TYR A 238 4.71 -8.62 11.32
CA TYR A 238 4.25 -7.61 12.26
C TYR A 238 4.95 -6.29 11.96
N ARG A 239 4.18 -5.20 11.95
CA ARG A 239 4.72 -3.86 11.70
C ARG A 239 4.36 -2.95 12.86
N ILE A 240 5.19 -1.94 13.05
CA ILE A 240 4.94 -0.87 14.00
C ILE A 240 3.60 -0.16 13.76
N LYS A 241 3.03 0.38 14.85
CA LYS A 241 1.84 1.24 14.85
C LYS A 241 2.28 2.66 15.24
N THR A 242 3.06 3.29 14.35
CA THR A 242 3.76 4.56 14.59
C THR A 242 2.84 5.68 15.07
N ASP A 243 3.26 6.39 16.12
CA ASP A 243 2.74 7.72 16.49
C ASP A 243 3.84 8.79 16.56
N HIS A 244 5.07 8.44 16.16
CA HIS A 244 6.28 9.26 16.18
C HIS A 244 6.77 9.58 17.61
N ALA A 245 6.48 8.70 18.57
CA ALA A 245 7.00 8.74 19.94
C ALA A 245 8.22 7.80 20.08
N ASN A 246 8.35 7.14 21.24
CA ASN A 246 9.46 6.25 21.56
C ASN A 246 9.04 4.93 22.23
N ASP A 247 7.74 4.62 22.26
CA ASP A 247 7.24 3.38 22.85
C ASP A 247 7.67 2.16 22.03
N VAL A 248 8.02 1.09 22.74
CA VAL A 248 8.52 -0.17 22.14
C VAL A 248 7.65 -1.32 22.60
N TRP A 249 7.03 -2.02 21.65
CA TRP A 249 6.31 -3.24 21.93
C TRP A 249 7.26 -4.45 22.00
N ILE A 250 7.19 -5.18 23.12
CA ILE A 250 7.89 -6.44 23.31
C ILE A 250 6.95 -7.57 22.88
N MET A 251 7.33 -8.31 21.83
CA MET A 251 6.50 -9.36 21.27
C MET A 251 6.23 -10.48 22.29
N GLY A 252 4.97 -10.84 22.46
CA GLY A 252 4.50 -11.77 23.49
C GLY A 252 3.85 -11.07 24.69
N ARG A 253 4.05 -9.75 24.86
CA ARG A 253 3.25 -8.92 25.77
C ARG A 253 1.99 -8.41 25.08
N LYS A 254 1.04 -7.90 25.88
CA LYS A 254 -0.16 -7.24 25.36
C LYS A 254 0.25 -6.11 24.41
N GLU A 255 -0.23 -6.17 23.18
CA GLU A 255 0.10 -5.19 22.15
C GLU A 255 -0.56 -3.83 22.46
N PRO A 256 0.21 -2.72 22.48
CA PRO A 256 -0.34 -1.37 22.60
C PRO A 256 -1.11 -0.91 21.34
N GLU A 257 -1.83 0.20 21.47
CA GLU A 257 -2.52 0.84 20.34
C GLU A 257 -1.52 1.48 19.35
N SER A 258 -0.47 2.10 19.87
CA SER A 258 0.62 2.70 19.11
C SER A 258 1.98 2.38 19.73
N TYR A 259 3.01 2.31 18.88
CA TYR A 259 4.41 2.11 19.24
C TYR A 259 5.28 2.32 18.01
N ASP A 260 6.49 2.84 18.22
CA ASP A 260 7.46 3.13 17.16
C ASP A 260 8.60 2.10 17.12
N GLY A 261 8.69 1.20 18.09
CA GLY A 261 9.62 0.05 18.08
C GLY A 261 8.95 -1.30 18.35
N ILE A 262 9.54 -2.37 17.82
CA ILE A 262 9.18 -3.76 18.19
C ILE A 262 10.47 -4.52 18.50
N THR A 263 10.44 -5.40 19.49
CA THR A 263 11.52 -6.36 19.74
C THR A 263 10.99 -7.79 19.88
N THR A 264 11.79 -8.78 19.50
CA THR A 264 11.44 -10.20 19.62
C THR A 264 12.69 -11.09 19.67
N ASN A 265 12.58 -12.25 20.34
CA ASN A 265 13.49 -13.39 20.20
C ASN A 265 12.81 -14.63 19.57
N GLN A 266 11.59 -14.46 19.05
CA GLN A 266 10.81 -15.54 18.45
C GLN A 266 11.28 -15.81 17.02
N ARG A 267 11.53 -17.08 16.71
CA ARG A 267 11.95 -17.53 15.38
C ARG A 267 10.77 -17.57 14.40
N GLY A 268 11.07 -17.34 13.12
CA GLY A 268 10.10 -17.42 12.03
C GLY A 268 9.06 -16.29 12.03
N VAL A 269 9.24 -15.26 12.86
CA VAL A 269 8.42 -14.05 12.89
C VAL A 269 9.22 -12.87 12.34
N THR A 270 8.61 -12.10 11.44
CA THR A 270 9.22 -10.91 10.85
C THR A 270 8.62 -9.66 11.45
N ILE A 271 9.47 -8.76 11.96
CA ILE A 271 9.09 -7.44 12.45
C ILE A 271 9.59 -6.35 11.49
N ALA A 272 8.83 -5.26 11.35
CA ALA A 272 9.16 -4.19 10.42
C ALA A 272 8.86 -2.78 10.91
N ALA A 273 9.76 -1.85 10.58
CA ALA A 273 9.58 -0.41 10.73
C ALA A 273 9.27 0.26 9.40
N LEU A 274 8.35 1.23 9.41
CA LEU A 274 7.94 1.99 8.24
C LEU A 274 8.95 3.12 7.93
N GLY A 275 9.20 3.34 6.65
CA GLY A 275 10.09 4.39 6.14
C GLY A 275 9.51 5.11 4.93
N ALA A 276 9.67 6.44 4.94
CA ALA A 276 9.48 7.36 3.82
C ALA A 276 9.95 8.73 4.32
N ASP A 277 11.27 8.89 4.42
CA ASP A 277 12.05 9.96 5.05
C ASP A 277 12.42 9.76 6.53
N CYS A 278 11.51 9.29 7.38
CA CYS A 278 11.91 8.84 8.72
C CYS A 278 12.82 7.60 8.60
N ILE A 279 13.72 7.42 9.57
CA ILE A 279 14.73 6.36 9.53
C ILE A 279 14.10 5.03 10.00
N PRO A 280 13.99 4.00 9.14
CA PRO A 280 13.79 2.64 9.63
C PRO A 280 15.13 2.13 10.18
N ILE A 281 15.13 1.67 11.42
CA ILE A 281 16.31 1.12 12.10
C ILE A 281 16.07 -0.36 12.37
N VAL A 282 17.09 -1.18 12.08
CA VAL A 282 17.11 -2.61 12.39
C VAL A 282 18.16 -2.88 13.46
N PHE A 283 17.81 -3.68 14.46
CA PHE A 283 18.66 -4.08 15.58
C PHE A 283 18.79 -5.61 15.60
N ALA A 284 19.99 -6.12 15.82
CA ALA A 284 20.23 -7.55 15.96
C ALA A 284 21.27 -7.82 17.05
N ASP A 285 21.00 -8.82 17.88
CA ASP A 285 21.98 -9.42 18.78
C ASP A 285 22.16 -10.90 18.37
N PRO A 286 23.28 -11.26 17.73
CA PRO A 286 23.52 -12.63 17.28
C PRO A 286 23.82 -13.60 18.42
N VAL A 287 24.26 -13.11 19.58
CA VAL A 287 24.61 -13.93 20.75
C VAL A 287 23.34 -14.37 21.47
N LYS A 288 22.45 -13.43 21.77
CA LYS A 288 21.15 -13.70 22.42
C LYS A 288 20.05 -14.12 21.46
N LYS A 289 20.31 -14.00 20.14
CA LYS A 289 19.34 -14.32 19.08
C LYS A 289 18.04 -13.54 19.27
N ALA A 290 18.19 -12.24 19.47
CA ALA A 290 17.10 -11.29 19.58
C ALA A 290 17.25 -10.21 18.52
N CYS A 291 16.15 -9.63 18.09
CA CYS A 291 16.16 -8.53 17.14
C CYS A 291 15.11 -7.47 17.48
N GLY A 292 15.25 -6.32 16.85
CA GLY A 292 14.33 -5.21 16.98
C GLY A 292 14.25 -4.39 15.70
N VAL A 293 13.19 -3.59 15.61
CA VAL A 293 13.06 -2.53 14.61
C VAL A 293 12.55 -1.27 15.29
N ALA A 294 12.93 -0.11 14.76
CA ALA A 294 12.38 1.17 15.20
C ALA A 294 12.13 2.11 14.02
N HIS A 295 11.08 2.93 14.13
CA HIS A 295 10.87 4.10 13.30
C HIS A 295 11.35 5.34 14.01
N SER A 296 12.36 6.00 13.44
CA SER A 296 12.94 7.20 14.00
C SER A 296 12.71 8.38 13.05
N GLY A 297 11.56 9.03 13.22
CA GLY A 297 11.35 10.39 12.73
C GLY A 297 12.07 11.41 13.62
N TRP A 298 12.03 12.70 13.25
CA TRP A 298 12.75 13.74 14.01
C TRP A 298 12.32 13.83 15.49
N ARG A 299 11.04 13.63 15.80
CA ARG A 299 10.54 13.57 17.19
C ARG A 299 11.04 12.32 17.90
N GLY A 300 10.86 11.15 17.31
CA GLY A 300 11.34 9.87 17.84
C GLY A 300 12.84 9.84 18.09
N THR A 301 13.65 10.47 17.22
CA THR A 301 15.10 10.64 17.43
C THR A 301 15.37 11.41 18.71
N LEU A 302 14.74 12.58 18.91
CA LEU A 302 14.94 13.38 20.13
C LEU A 302 14.39 12.71 21.39
N LEU A 303 13.33 11.91 21.25
CA LEU A 303 12.77 11.10 22.35
C LEU A 303 13.56 9.81 22.62
N GLY A 304 14.59 9.51 21.81
CA GLY A 304 15.49 8.38 22.04
C GLY A 304 14.91 7.01 21.68
N VAL A 305 14.01 6.90 20.70
CA VAL A 305 13.38 5.61 20.30
C VAL A 305 14.39 4.51 19.95
N ALA A 306 15.55 4.89 19.39
CA ALA A 306 16.60 3.94 19.05
C ALA A 306 17.18 3.30 20.33
N MET A 307 17.49 4.11 21.35
CA MET A 307 17.98 3.60 22.63
C MET A 307 16.86 2.95 23.46
N ALA A 308 15.61 3.39 23.34
CA ALA A 308 14.48 2.70 23.95
C ALA A 308 14.36 1.25 23.44
N THR A 309 14.56 1.05 22.13
CA THR A 309 14.58 -0.29 21.51
C THR A 309 15.75 -1.13 22.02
N VAL A 310 16.96 -0.57 22.10
CA VAL A 310 18.14 -1.23 22.69
C VAL A 310 17.88 -1.64 24.14
N ASN A 311 17.36 -0.72 24.95
CA ASN A 311 17.08 -0.97 26.37
C ASN A 311 16.01 -2.07 26.54
N ALA A 312 14.99 -2.12 25.68
CA ALA A 312 14.01 -3.19 25.67
C ALA A 312 14.65 -4.56 25.36
N MET A 313 15.57 -4.61 24.40
CA MET A 313 16.30 -5.86 24.08
C MET A 313 17.18 -6.33 25.25
N ILE A 314 17.88 -5.41 25.92
CA ILE A 314 18.69 -5.70 27.10
C ILE A 314 17.80 -6.23 28.24
N ALA A 315 16.73 -5.50 28.56
CA ALA A 315 15.86 -5.82 29.68
C ALA A 315 15.10 -7.14 29.50
N GLU A 316 14.64 -7.43 28.28
CA GLU A 316 13.81 -8.63 28.03
C GLU A 316 14.64 -9.87 27.69
N TYR A 317 15.70 -9.73 26.90
CA TYR A 317 16.44 -10.87 26.35
C TYR A 317 17.86 -10.99 26.91
N GLY A 318 18.28 -10.07 27.77
CA GLY A 318 19.62 -10.05 28.35
C GLY A 318 20.71 -9.77 27.33
N CYS A 319 20.41 -8.99 26.29
CA CYS A 319 21.36 -8.49 25.31
C CYS A 319 22.45 -7.63 25.95
N SER A 320 23.62 -7.58 25.32
CA SER A 320 24.73 -6.72 25.72
C SER A 320 24.95 -5.61 24.69
N LEU A 321 25.31 -4.41 25.14
CA LEU A 321 25.59 -3.27 24.24
C LEU A 321 26.68 -3.59 23.19
N GLU A 322 27.67 -4.39 23.57
CA GLU A 322 28.79 -4.82 22.71
C GLU A 322 28.39 -5.82 21.61
N ASP A 323 27.29 -6.54 21.81
CA ASP A 323 26.78 -7.56 20.88
C ASP A 323 25.67 -7.00 19.96
N ILE A 324 25.03 -5.89 20.34
CA ILE A 324 23.95 -5.29 19.55
C ILE A 324 24.53 -4.56 18.34
N ILE A 325 24.05 -4.98 17.17
CA ILE A 325 24.31 -4.39 15.86
C ILE A 325 23.13 -3.53 15.47
N VAL A 326 23.39 -2.32 14.98
CA VAL A 326 22.37 -1.33 14.61
C VAL A 326 22.59 -0.86 13.19
N VAL A 327 21.58 -1.02 12.33
CA VAL A 327 21.64 -0.59 10.93
C VAL A 327 20.55 0.44 10.65
N LEU A 328 20.96 1.62 10.18
CA LEU A 328 20.08 2.73 9.80
C LEU A 328 19.80 2.66 8.30
N GLY A 329 18.56 2.31 7.94
CA GLY A 329 18.12 2.24 6.55
C GLY A 329 17.96 3.61 5.88
N PRO A 330 17.67 3.64 4.56
CA PRO A 330 17.50 4.88 3.80
C PRO A 330 16.46 5.82 4.42
N SER A 331 16.81 7.10 4.51
CA SER A 331 16.01 8.16 5.12
C SER A 331 16.23 9.49 4.40
N VAL A 332 15.53 10.54 4.80
CA VAL A 332 15.84 11.88 4.26
C VAL A 332 17.19 12.33 4.78
N GLY A 333 17.98 12.95 3.90
CA GLY A 333 19.29 13.49 4.23
C GLY A 333 19.26 14.98 4.58
N PRO A 334 20.37 15.51 5.14
CA PRO A 334 20.52 16.94 5.47
C PRO A 334 20.59 17.86 4.23
N CYS A 335 20.55 17.29 3.03
CA CYS A 335 20.36 18.03 1.79
C CYS A 335 18.91 18.48 1.56
N CYS A 336 17.92 17.75 2.11
CA CYS A 336 16.49 17.99 1.86
C CYS A 336 15.69 18.24 3.13
N PHE A 337 16.10 17.70 4.28
CA PHE A 337 15.32 17.82 5.50
C PHE A 337 15.57 19.15 6.20
N THR A 338 14.50 19.93 6.36
CA THR A 338 14.50 21.17 7.13
C THR A 338 13.45 21.11 8.23
N LEU A 339 13.69 21.87 9.30
CA LEU A 339 12.74 22.08 10.38
C LEU A 339 12.68 23.59 10.68
N PRO A 340 11.57 24.09 11.27
CA PRO A 340 11.58 25.40 11.88
C PRO A 340 12.74 25.52 12.87
N ARG A 341 13.40 26.69 12.92
CA ARG A 341 14.59 26.92 13.76
C ARG A 341 14.41 26.47 15.22
N GLU A 342 13.25 26.72 15.82
CA GLU A 342 12.95 26.31 17.19
C GLU A 342 13.05 24.79 17.39
N SER A 343 12.55 24.00 16.44
CA SER A 343 12.68 22.54 16.47
C SER A 343 14.12 22.09 16.17
N ALA A 344 14.83 22.79 15.29
CA ALA A 344 16.23 22.49 14.96
C ALA A 344 17.18 22.75 16.14
N LYS A 345 16.83 23.65 17.08
CA LYS A 345 17.63 23.96 18.27
C LYS A 345 17.94 22.74 19.13
N ALA A 346 17.01 21.81 19.28
CA ALA A 346 17.23 20.58 20.03
C ALA A 346 18.35 19.73 19.41
N PHE A 347 18.40 19.63 18.07
CA PHE A 347 19.47 18.94 17.35
C PHE A 347 20.80 19.67 17.43
N HIS A 348 20.79 21.01 17.38
CA HIS A 348 22.00 21.82 17.52
C HIS A 348 22.62 21.68 18.93
N ASN A 349 21.78 21.67 19.96
CA ASN A 349 22.20 21.47 21.35
C ASN A 349 22.75 20.05 21.58
N LEU A 350 22.17 19.04 20.93
CA LEU A 350 22.71 17.68 20.94
C LEU A 350 24.13 17.66 20.35
N HIS A 351 24.29 18.23 19.15
CA HIS A 351 25.61 18.41 18.52
C HIS A 351 25.53 19.46 17.40
N PRO A 352 26.36 20.52 17.39
CA PRO A 352 26.28 21.59 16.39
C PRO A 352 26.33 21.10 14.95
N GLY A 353 27.16 20.08 14.70
CA GLY A 353 27.30 19.45 13.38
C GLY A 353 26.09 18.64 12.90
N CYS A 354 24.98 18.57 13.64
CA CYS A 354 23.70 18.02 13.18
C CYS A 354 22.82 19.06 12.46
N VAL A 355 23.18 20.34 12.52
CA VAL A 355 22.37 21.42 11.95
C VAL A 355 23.22 22.33 11.08
N ARG A 356 22.76 22.59 9.86
CA ARG A 356 23.40 23.49 8.89
C ARG A 356 22.51 24.70 8.64
N LEU A 357 23.12 25.88 8.55
CA LEU A 357 22.42 27.19 8.48
C LEU A 357 21.51 27.43 9.70
N PHE A 358 22.05 27.28 10.91
CA PHE A 358 21.28 27.34 12.16
C PHE A 358 20.46 28.64 12.32
N ASP A 359 20.97 29.77 11.82
CA ASP A 359 20.27 31.06 11.91
C ASP A 359 19.14 31.26 10.86
N SER A 360 19.01 30.34 9.90
CA SER A 360 17.90 30.33 8.93
C SER A 360 16.55 30.13 9.64
N PRO A 361 15.43 30.66 9.12
CA PRO A 361 14.10 30.28 9.60
C PRO A 361 13.83 28.77 9.48
N ASN A 362 14.44 28.11 8.48
CA ASN A 362 14.34 26.67 8.24
C ASN A 362 15.73 26.06 8.08
N PRO A 363 16.47 25.77 9.17
CA PRO A 363 17.77 25.11 9.09
C PRO A 363 17.64 23.69 8.55
N TYR A 364 18.72 23.20 7.94
CA TYR A 364 18.83 21.80 7.53
C TYR A 364 19.26 20.93 8.70
N VAL A 365 18.59 19.79 8.88
CA VAL A 365 18.79 18.90 10.04
C VAL A 365 19.23 17.52 9.58
N ASP A 366 20.29 17.01 10.21
CA ASP A 366 20.79 15.65 10.01
C ASP A 366 20.29 14.73 11.14
N ILE A 367 19.10 14.14 10.91
CA ILE A 367 18.51 13.18 11.86
C ILE A 367 19.30 11.87 11.96
N ARG A 368 20.06 11.49 10.92
CA ARG A 368 20.88 10.27 10.91
C ARG A 368 22.07 10.44 11.84
N LYS A 369 22.80 11.54 11.69
CA LYS A 369 23.93 11.89 12.55
C LYS A 369 23.50 12.04 14.01
N ALA A 370 22.37 12.70 14.27
CA ALA A 370 21.80 12.79 15.60
C ALA A 370 21.51 11.40 16.20
N THR A 371 20.92 10.50 15.42
CA THR A 371 20.63 9.13 15.84
C THR A 371 21.92 8.35 16.15
N ARG A 372 22.96 8.44 15.32
CA ARG A 372 24.28 7.85 15.64
C ARG A 372 24.83 8.36 16.96
N ILE A 373 24.86 9.68 17.16
CA ILE A 373 25.43 10.29 18.37
C ILE A 373 24.72 9.76 19.62
N LEU A 374 23.38 9.66 19.58
CA LEU A 374 22.59 9.15 20.69
C LEU A 374 22.84 7.65 20.96
N LEU A 375 23.04 6.85 19.91
CA LEU A 375 23.40 5.42 20.05
C LEU A 375 24.79 5.25 20.68
N GLU A 376 25.79 6.03 20.25
CA GLU A 376 27.15 6.00 20.80
C GLU A 376 27.17 6.49 22.25
N GLN A 377 26.46 7.58 22.57
CA GLN A 377 26.27 8.05 23.94
C GLN A 377 25.55 7.03 24.83
N GLY A 378 24.65 6.24 24.24
CA GLY A 378 23.97 5.11 24.88
C GLY A 378 24.83 3.86 25.05
N GLY A 379 26.07 3.88 24.56
CA GLY A 379 27.06 2.82 24.74
C GLY A 379 27.11 1.76 23.63
N ILE A 380 26.35 1.92 22.54
CA ILE A 380 26.54 1.08 21.35
C ILE A 380 27.89 1.41 20.73
N LEU A 381 28.68 0.37 20.45
CA LEU A 381 30.02 0.53 19.89
C LEU A 381 29.94 1.16 18.47
N PRO A 382 30.80 2.14 18.13
CA PRO A 382 30.76 2.78 16.81
C PRO A 382 30.85 1.80 15.64
N GLN A 383 31.65 0.73 15.76
CA GLN A 383 31.77 -0.32 14.75
C GLN A 383 30.51 -1.17 14.55
N ASN A 384 29.59 -1.17 15.53
CA ASN A 384 28.32 -1.89 15.46
C ASN A 384 27.19 -1.02 14.85
N ILE A 385 27.46 0.26 14.55
CA ILE A 385 26.48 1.17 13.96
C ILE A 385 26.79 1.33 12.47
N GLN A 386 25.92 0.82 11.60
CA GLN A 386 26.00 1.05 10.17
C GLN A 386 24.91 2.00 9.68
N ASP A 387 25.34 3.18 9.26
CA ASP A 387 24.53 4.24 8.67
C ASP A 387 25.17 4.83 7.40
N GLN A 388 26.38 4.35 7.04
CA GLN A 388 27.19 4.74 5.90
C GLN A 388 27.51 3.51 5.04
N ASN A 389 26.91 3.45 3.86
CA ASN A 389 27.13 2.50 2.77
C ASN A 389 26.51 3.14 1.52
N GLN A 390 27.06 2.89 0.32
CA GLN A 390 26.59 3.44 -0.96
C GLN A 390 25.07 3.41 -1.16
N GLU A 391 24.34 2.46 -0.57
CA GLU A 391 22.88 2.40 -0.67
C GLU A 391 22.12 2.82 0.61
N LEU A 392 22.68 2.62 1.80
CA LEU A 392 22.00 2.89 3.08
C LEU A 392 21.92 4.38 3.43
N ASN A 393 22.89 5.20 2.99
CA ASN A 393 22.94 6.63 3.30
C ASN A 393 22.33 7.52 2.21
N LEU A 394 21.68 6.93 1.21
CA LEU A 394 20.99 7.67 0.16
C LEU A 394 19.83 8.46 0.73
N CYS A 395 19.74 9.74 0.36
CA CYS A 395 18.59 10.58 0.68
C CYS A 395 17.36 10.10 -0.10
N THR A 396 16.31 9.67 0.61
CA THR A 396 15.04 9.20 0.03
C THR A 396 14.37 10.25 -0.85
N SER A 397 14.48 11.53 -0.49
CA SER A 397 13.95 12.65 -1.28
C SER A 397 14.73 12.85 -2.59
N CYS A 398 16.06 12.73 -2.58
CA CYS A 398 16.90 12.93 -3.77
C CYS A 398 16.84 11.78 -4.79
N HIS A 399 16.41 10.59 -4.38
CA HIS A 399 16.43 9.39 -5.23
C HIS A 399 15.00 8.88 -5.50
N PRO A 400 14.19 9.61 -6.30
CA PRO A 400 12.79 9.27 -6.56
C PRO A 400 12.61 7.92 -7.26
N ASP A 401 13.60 7.44 -8.01
CA ASP A 401 13.52 6.13 -8.67
C ASP A 401 13.70 4.97 -7.69
N LYS A 402 14.38 5.19 -6.56
CA LYS A 402 14.65 4.16 -5.55
C LYS A 402 13.72 4.19 -4.34
N PHE A 403 13.26 5.37 -3.90
CA PHE A 403 12.55 5.48 -2.62
C PHE A 403 11.29 6.36 -2.68
N PHE A 404 10.32 6.05 -1.82
CA PHE A 404 9.24 6.98 -1.49
C PHE A 404 9.74 8.05 -0.51
N SER A 405 9.15 9.24 -0.59
CA SER A 405 9.51 10.38 0.26
C SER A 405 8.29 11.26 0.50
N HIS A 406 7.93 11.48 1.75
CA HIS A 406 6.91 12.43 2.17
C HIS A 406 7.34 13.89 1.92
N VAL A 407 8.60 14.22 2.17
CA VAL A 407 9.22 15.54 1.93
C VAL A 407 9.09 15.94 0.46
N ARG A 408 9.28 14.98 -0.46
CA ARG A 408 9.11 15.20 -1.90
C ARG A 408 7.66 15.13 -2.36
N ASP A 409 6.95 14.07 -1.96
CA ASP A 409 5.65 13.70 -2.58
C ASP A 409 4.43 14.20 -1.78
N GLY A 410 4.64 14.80 -0.60
CA GLY A 410 3.59 15.34 0.25
C GLY A 410 2.77 14.25 0.96
N LEU A 411 1.47 14.49 1.16
CA LEU A 411 0.60 13.63 1.98
C LEU A 411 0.28 12.27 1.35
N ASN A 412 0.37 12.17 0.02
CA ASN A 412 0.05 10.96 -0.72
C ASN A 412 1.34 10.31 -1.19
N PHE A 413 1.97 9.50 -0.36
CA PHE A 413 3.25 8.83 -0.64
C PHE A 413 3.17 7.33 -0.34
N GLY A 414 3.90 6.51 -1.10
CA GLY A 414 4.10 5.09 -0.80
C GLY A 414 5.02 4.91 0.41
N THR A 415 5.15 3.69 0.91
CA THR A 415 5.95 3.45 2.12
C THR A 415 6.83 2.22 1.93
N GLN A 416 8.15 2.43 2.10
CA GLN A 416 9.11 1.34 2.21
C GLN A 416 9.22 0.87 3.67
N ILE A 417 9.90 -0.26 3.91
CA ILE A 417 10.14 -0.77 5.26
C ILE A 417 11.59 -1.16 5.48
N GLY A 418 12.03 -1.14 6.73
CA GLY A 418 13.14 -1.95 7.23
C GLY A 418 12.56 -3.15 8.00
N PHE A 419 13.04 -4.35 7.72
CA PHE A 419 12.53 -5.57 8.35
C PHE A 419 13.67 -6.45 8.87
N ILE A 420 13.35 -7.27 9.87
CA ILE A 420 14.23 -8.34 10.37
C ILE A 420 13.41 -9.51 10.92
N SER A 421 13.96 -10.71 10.79
CA SER A 421 13.43 -11.97 11.28
C SER A 421 14.58 -12.86 11.73
N ILE A 422 14.36 -13.69 12.74
CA ILE A 422 15.29 -14.77 13.10
C ILE A 422 14.87 -16.01 12.29
N ARG A 423 15.83 -16.63 11.58
CA ARG A 423 15.56 -17.86 10.81
C ARG A 423 14.99 -18.97 11.72
N GLU A 424 14.11 -19.80 11.16
CA GLU A 424 13.54 -20.96 11.87
C GLU A 424 14.65 -21.93 12.33
#